data_AF-A0A958ZCI0-F1
#
_entry.id   AF-A0A958ZCI0-F1
#
_cell.length_a   1.000
_cell.length_b   1.000
_cell.length_c   1.000
_cell.angle_alpha   90.00
_cell.angle_beta   90.00
_cell.angle_gamma   90.00
#
_symmetry.space_group_name_H-M   'P 1'
#
loop_
_entity.id
_entity.type
_entity.pdbx_description
1 polymer ?
#
loop_
_entity_poly.entity_id
_entity_poly.type
_entity_poly.pdbx_seq_one_letter_code
_entity_poly.pdbx_strand_id
1 'polypeptide(L)'
;MAIEQHRDLITELEDISIYALDKCIKGDLRYMLRGYEFGDVEVPENIEEAWNELYNKWMELTATQDSILSYSLLLEINFLEQSLAFAPILLREIIKPKPKKIRLEFYKELSAWGFPMSPKKPLEDEVERITRMFRARKSKLDLKKAEYEEESKESKPMSLISQKVKMERALNINIDVKKTSAIEWIAYIDELKEMANNSRQREQQDNGDN
;
A
#
# COMPACT_ATOMS: atom_id res chain seq x y z
N MET A 1 2.54 -27.48 35.34
CA MET A 1 2.98 -26.08 35.54
C MET A 1 3.50 -25.60 34.21
N ALA A 2 2.70 -24.86 33.46
CA ALA A 2 3.23 -24.09 32.34
C ALA A 2 3.96 -22.89 32.96
N ILE A 3 5.23 -22.71 32.60
CA ILE A 3 5.96 -21.51 32.96
C ILE A 3 5.44 -20.43 32.01
N GLU A 4 4.61 -19.52 32.50
CA GLU A 4 4.25 -18.28 31.81
C GLU A 4 5.53 -17.45 31.66
N GLN A 5 6.27 -17.69 30.58
CA GLN A 5 7.35 -16.81 30.17
C GLN A 5 6.69 -15.64 29.43
N HIS A 6 6.38 -14.57 30.16
CA HIS A 6 6.13 -13.28 29.52
C HIS A 6 7.40 -12.89 28.77
N ARG A 7 7.30 -12.88 27.44
CA ARG A 7 8.37 -12.44 26.55
C ARG A 7 8.09 -11.01 26.15
N ASP A 8 9.11 -10.17 26.23
CA ASP A 8 9.00 -8.79 25.80
C ASP A 8 8.67 -8.71 24.31
N LEU A 9 7.78 -7.79 23.95
CA LEU A 9 7.46 -7.48 22.57
C LEU A 9 8.63 -6.73 21.91
N ILE A 10 8.87 -7.05 20.64
CA ILE A 10 9.75 -6.29 19.76
C ILE A 10 8.95 -5.12 19.19
N THR A 11 9.41 -3.88 19.43
CA THR A 11 8.75 -2.64 18.99
C THR A 11 9.59 -1.79 18.03
N GLU A 12 10.83 -2.21 17.78
CA GLU A 12 11.80 -1.51 16.94
C GLU A 12 12.29 -2.40 15.78
N LEU A 13 12.59 -1.79 14.64
CA LEU A 13 12.97 -2.52 13.41
C LEU A 13 14.40 -3.06 13.48
N GLU A 14 15.24 -2.49 14.32
CA GLU A 14 16.58 -2.93 14.64
C GLU A 14 16.57 -4.25 15.42
N ASP A 15 15.49 -4.50 16.15
CA ASP A 15 15.34 -5.65 17.05
C ASP A 15 14.60 -6.83 16.39
N ILE A 16 13.85 -6.59 15.31
CA ILE A 16 13.15 -7.66 14.58
C ILE A 16 14.03 -8.17 13.43
N SER A 17 14.26 -9.47 13.37
CA SER A 17 14.93 -10.07 12.22
C SER A 17 14.03 -10.04 10.99
N ILE A 18 14.61 -9.96 9.80
CA ILE A 18 13.84 -9.97 8.55
C ILE A 18 13.00 -11.25 8.41
N TYR A 19 13.48 -12.37 8.97
CA TYR A 19 12.71 -13.61 9.05
C TYR A 19 11.47 -13.46 9.95
N ALA A 20 11.63 -12.92 11.16
CA ALA A 20 10.52 -12.70 12.07
C ALA A 20 9.50 -11.72 11.49
N LEU A 21 9.98 -10.65 10.84
CA LEU A 21 9.15 -9.69 10.13
C LEU A 21 8.33 -10.35 9.00
N ASP A 22 8.96 -11.16 8.14
CA ASP A 22 8.27 -11.92 7.07
C ASP A 22 7.18 -12.85 7.62
N LYS A 23 7.37 -13.42 8.81
CA LYS A 23 6.35 -14.24 9.49
C LYS A 23 5.19 -13.40 10.03
N CYS A 24 5.47 -12.24 10.62
CA CYS A 24 4.43 -11.34 11.11
C CYS A 24 3.58 -10.78 9.95
N ILE A 25 4.21 -10.43 8.81
CA ILE A 25 3.50 -10.02 7.58
C ILE A 25 2.55 -11.12 7.08
N LYS A 26 2.90 -12.39 7.29
CA LYS A 26 2.06 -13.56 6.93
C LYS A 26 0.99 -13.89 7.99
N GLY A 27 0.85 -13.05 9.02
CA GLY A 27 -0.19 -13.14 10.04
C GLY A 27 0.23 -13.85 11.34
N ASP A 28 1.50 -14.27 11.49
CA ASP A 28 1.96 -14.93 12.72
C ASP A 28 2.71 -13.95 13.63
N LEU A 29 1.96 -13.24 14.48
CA LEU A 29 2.50 -12.21 15.37
C LEU A 29 3.33 -12.77 16.53
N ARG A 30 3.31 -14.08 16.80
CA ARG A 30 4.14 -14.68 17.87
C ARG A 30 5.63 -14.43 17.66
N TYR A 31 6.04 -14.21 16.41
CA TYR A 31 7.41 -13.84 16.04
C TYR A 31 7.83 -12.43 16.50
N MET A 32 6.91 -11.61 17.00
CA MET A 32 7.25 -10.37 17.70
C MET A 32 7.73 -10.59 19.14
N LEU A 33 7.58 -11.79 19.69
CA LEU A 33 8.01 -12.09 21.05
C LEU A 33 9.51 -12.41 21.07
N ARG A 34 10.28 -11.68 21.88
CA ARG A 34 11.73 -11.91 21.99
C ARG A 34 12.04 -13.36 22.34
N GLY A 35 12.92 -13.98 21.55
CA GLY A 35 13.35 -15.36 21.72
C GLY A 35 12.34 -16.43 21.29
N TYR A 36 11.24 -16.08 20.62
CA TYR A 36 10.29 -17.04 20.05
C TYR A 36 10.91 -17.83 18.89
N GLU A 37 10.94 -19.15 19.06
CA GLU A 37 11.40 -20.08 18.01
C GLU A 37 10.26 -20.99 17.53
N PHE A 38 9.48 -21.57 18.45
CA PHE A 38 8.35 -22.46 18.17
C PHE A 38 7.56 -22.79 19.43
N GLY A 39 6.27 -23.10 19.28
CA GLY A 39 5.39 -23.62 20.33
C GLY A 39 4.20 -22.72 20.64
N ASP A 40 3.37 -23.16 21.59
CA ASP A 40 2.29 -22.34 22.11
C ASP A 40 2.86 -21.35 23.12
N VAL A 41 2.62 -20.07 22.89
CA VAL A 41 3.03 -18.97 23.75
C VAL A 41 1.83 -18.04 23.92
N GLU A 42 1.68 -17.51 25.12
CA GLU A 42 0.66 -16.51 25.37
C GLU A 42 1.02 -15.21 24.65
N VAL A 43 0.06 -14.68 23.92
CA VAL A 43 0.23 -13.49 23.09
C VAL A 43 -0.31 -12.29 23.87
N PRO A 44 0.49 -11.24 24.11
CA PRO A 44 0.02 -10.03 24.79
C PRO A 44 -1.15 -9.38 24.06
N GLU A 45 -2.12 -8.83 24.81
CA GLU A 45 -3.31 -8.18 24.24
C GLU A 45 -2.97 -7.00 23.31
N ASN A 46 -1.86 -6.31 23.55
CA ASN A 46 -1.41 -5.16 22.77
C ASN A 46 -0.54 -5.53 21.56
N ILE A 47 -0.41 -6.81 21.20
CA ILE A 47 0.48 -7.22 20.11
C ILE A 47 0.07 -6.65 18.75
N GLU A 48 -1.22 -6.49 18.50
CA GLU A 48 -1.72 -5.96 17.22
C GLU A 48 -1.40 -4.48 17.07
N GLU A 49 -1.50 -3.71 18.16
CA GLU A 49 -1.14 -2.29 18.19
C GLU A 49 0.37 -2.12 17.96
N ALA A 50 1.19 -2.86 18.71
CA ALA A 50 2.64 -2.87 18.53
C ALA A 50 3.05 -3.32 17.11
N TRP A 51 2.35 -4.31 16.55
CA TRP A 51 2.56 -4.75 15.18
C TRP A 51 2.27 -3.65 14.18
N ASN A 52 1.12 -2.98 14.31
CA ASN A 52 0.73 -1.92 13.39
C ASN A 52 1.73 -0.76 13.42
N GLU A 53 2.20 -0.35 14.60
CA GLU A 53 3.24 0.66 14.74
C GLU A 53 4.55 0.24 14.06
N LEU A 54 5.04 -0.97 14.34
CA LEU A 54 6.27 -1.51 13.76
C LEU A 54 6.16 -1.67 12.23
N TYR A 55 5.03 -2.17 11.75
CA TYR A 55 4.76 -2.36 10.34
C TYR A 55 4.66 -1.03 9.60
N ASN A 56 4.06 0.00 10.20
CA ASN A 56 4.05 1.35 9.63
C ASN A 56 5.47 1.91 9.48
N LYS A 57 6.33 1.77 10.51
CA LYS A 57 7.76 2.14 10.40
C LYS A 57 8.45 1.41 9.23
N TRP A 58 8.19 0.11 9.08
CA TRP A 58 8.75 -0.68 7.97
C TRP A 58 8.27 -0.17 6.62
N MET A 59 6.98 0.13 6.50
CA MET A 59 6.38 0.65 5.27
C MET A 59 6.95 2.02 4.90
N GLU A 60 7.18 2.91 5.87
CA GLU A 60 7.79 4.23 5.63
C GLU A 60 9.20 4.12 5.04
N LEU A 61 10.01 3.16 5.51
CA LEU A 61 11.38 2.96 5.05
C LEU A 61 11.47 2.16 3.74
N THR A 62 10.51 1.26 3.48
CA THR A 62 10.51 0.38 2.31
C THR A 62 9.59 0.83 1.18
N ALA A 63 8.87 1.93 1.36
CA ALA A 63 8.12 2.59 0.31
C ALA A 63 9.07 3.05 -0.81
N THR A 64 9.33 2.16 -1.77
CA THR A 64 9.87 2.53 -3.07
C THR A 64 8.88 3.47 -3.76
N GLN A 65 9.36 4.29 -4.70
CA GLN A 65 8.50 5.10 -5.55
C GLN A 65 7.43 4.25 -6.25
N ASP A 66 7.74 2.98 -6.57
CA ASP A 66 6.81 1.99 -7.10
C ASP A 66 5.72 1.60 -6.08
N SER A 67 6.06 1.40 -4.81
CA SER A 67 5.08 1.14 -3.75
C SER A 67 4.17 2.35 -3.53
N ILE A 68 4.72 3.57 -3.57
CA ILE A 68 3.94 4.82 -3.49
C ILE A 68 3.01 4.96 -4.70
N LEU A 69 3.47 4.60 -5.90
CA LEU A 69 2.65 4.59 -7.12
C LEU A 69 1.53 3.56 -7.01
N SER A 70 1.80 2.34 -6.55
CA SER A 70 0.77 1.31 -6.35
C SER A 70 -0.22 1.68 -5.24
N TYR A 71 0.21 2.32 -4.15
CA TYR A 71 -0.70 2.88 -3.14
C TYR A 71 -1.54 4.04 -3.68
N SER A 72 -0.94 4.93 -4.48
CA SER A 72 -1.68 5.99 -5.18
C SER A 72 -2.71 5.42 -6.14
N LEU A 73 -2.37 4.36 -6.87
CA LEU A 73 -3.27 3.64 -7.76
C LEU A 73 -4.42 3.00 -6.98
N LEU A 74 -4.14 2.35 -5.84
CA LEU A 74 -5.15 1.75 -4.97
C LEU A 74 -6.08 2.80 -4.33
N LEU A 75 -5.54 3.95 -3.91
CA LEU A 75 -6.33 5.09 -3.43
C LEU A 75 -7.21 5.68 -4.54
N GLU A 76 -6.70 5.78 -5.77
CA GLU A 76 -7.47 6.24 -6.93
C GLU A 76 -8.61 5.27 -7.26
N ILE A 77 -8.34 3.94 -7.25
CA ILE A 77 -9.35 2.90 -7.44
C ILE A 77 -10.43 3.01 -6.36
N ASN A 78 -10.03 3.07 -5.08
CA ASN A 78 -10.97 3.17 -3.96
C ASN A 78 -11.83 4.44 -4.08
N PHE A 79 -11.21 5.60 -4.35
CA PHE A 79 -11.96 6.84 -4.56
C PHE A 79 -12.95 6.73 -5.72
N LEU A 80 -12.56 6.12 -6.84
CA LEU A 80 -13.45 5.91 -7.98
C LEU A 80 -14.61 4.98 -7.63
N GLU A 81 -14.36 3.87 -6.92
CA GLU A 81 -15.39 2.93 -6.44
C GLU A 81 -16.39 3.60 -5.51
N GLN A 82 -15.90 4.29 -4.47
CA GLN A 82 -16.76 5.03 -3.54
C GLN A 82 -17.56 6.11 -4.26
N SER A 83 -16.93 6.86 -5.17
CA SER A 83 -17.62 7.89 -5.95
C SER A 83 -18.73 7.31 -6.82
N LEU A 84 -18.52 6.13 -7.42
CA LEU A 84 -19.50 5.43 -8.25
C LEU A 84 -20.62 4.80 -7.41
N ALA A 85 -20.36 4.47 -6.14
CA ALA A 85 -21.36 3.95 -5.21
C ALA A 85 -22.24 5.09 -4.63
N PHE A 86 -21.63 6.19 -4.17
CA PHE A 86 -22.33 7.27 -3.46
C PHE A 86 -22.99 8.28 -4.39
N ALA A 87 -22.35 8.68 -5.49
CA ALA A 87 -22.88 9.75 -6.33
C ALA A 87 -24.26 9.43 -6.96
N PRO A 88 -24.61 8.18 -7.34
CA PRO A 88 -25.98 7.86 -7.77
C PRO A 88 -27.03 8.05 -6.67
N ILE A 89 -26.66 7.80 -5.42
CA ILE A 89 -27.53 8.01 -4.25
C ILE A 89 -27.77 9.51 -4.08
N LEU A 90 -26.71 10.32 -4.12
CA LEU A 90 -26.80 11.78 -4.03
C LEU A 90 -27.62 12.37 -5.19
N LEU A 91 -27.42 11.88 -6.42
CA LEU A 91 -28.19 12.32 -7.58
C LEU A 91 -29.69 11.99 -7.43
N ARG A 92 -30.01 10.79 -6.94
CA ARG A 92 -31.40 10.39 -6.65
C ARG A 92 -32.03 11.31 -5.61
N GLU A 93 -31.27 11.70 -4.58
CA GLU A 93 -31.76 12.67 -3.60
C GLU A 93 -31.97 14.04 -4.25
N ILE A 94 -31.09 14.54 -5.11
CA ILE A 94 -31.28 15.84 -5.79
C ILE A 94 -32.58 15.88 -6.62
N ILE A 95 -32.92 14.78 -7.29
CA ILE A 95 -34.12 14.67 -8.14
C ILE A 95 -35.41 14.74 -7.31
N LYS A 96 -35.39 14.27 -6.05
CA LYS A 96 -36.58 14.29 -5.20
C LYS A 96 -37.02 15.73 -4.86
N PRO A 97 -38.32 15.97 -4.62
CA PRO A 97 -38.78 17.24 -4.07
C PRO A 97 -38.22 17.44 -2.67
N LYS A 98 -37.46 18.52 -2.44
CA LYS A 98 -36.93 18.89 -1.12
C LYS A 98 -36.60 20.39 -1.05
N PRO A 99 -36.54 20.97 0.17
CA PRO A 99 -36.20 22.39 0.35
C PRO A 99 -34.88 22.77 -0.32
N LYS A 100 -34.84 23.96 -0.93
CA LYS A 100 -33.68 24.46 -1.70
C LYS A 100 -32.37 24.41 -0.92
N LYS A 101 -32.40 24.77 0.37
CA LYS A 101 -31.23 24.74 1.26
C LYS A 101 -30.64 23.33 1.39
N ILE A 102 -31.49 22.33 1.62
CA ILE A 102 -31.09 20.92 1.74
C ILE A 102 -30.59 20.40 0.39
N ARG A 103 -31.26 20.74 -0.72
CA ARG A 103 -30.83 20.35 -2.06
C ARG A 103 -29.43 20.89 -2.40
N LEU A 104 -29.10 22.10 -1.95
CA LEU A 104 -27.77 22.72 -2.17
C LEU A 104 -26.63 21.95 -1.51
N GLU A 105 -26.86 21.37 -0.32
CA GLU A 105 -25.85 20.52 0.33
C GLU A 105 -25.59 19.24 -0.48
N PHE A 106 -26.62 18.63 -1.06
CA PHE A 106 -26.42 17.50 -1.98
C PHE A 106 -25.65 17.88 -3.24
N TYR A 107 -25.86 19.09 -3.80
CA TYR A 107 -25.06 19.58 -4.93
C TYR A 107 -23.57 19.72 -4.58
N LYS A 108 -23.26 20.25 -3.39
CA LYS A 108 -21.87 20.39 -2.91
C LYS A 108 -21.22 19.02 -2.71
N GLU A 109 -21.92 18.12 -2.03
CA GLU A 109 -21.42 16.77 -1.76
C GLU A 109 -21.17 16.03 -3.08
N LEU A 110 -22.11 16.07 -4.02
CA LEU A 110 -21.95 15.47 -5.35
C LEU A 110 -20.73 16.05 -6.10
N SER A 111 -20.47 17.35 -5.93
CA SER A 111 -19.27 18.00 -6.49
C SER A 111 -17.98 17.56 -5.80
N ALA A 112 -17.98 17.29 -4.50
CA ALA A 112 -16.82 16.78 -3.76
C ALA A 112 -16.42 15.37 -4.23
N TRP A 113 -17.41 14.55 -4.59
CA TRP A 113 -17.18 13.27 -5.28
C TRP A 113 -16.81 13.42 -6.76
N GLY A 114 -16.65 14.66 -7.24
CA GLY A 114 -16.18 15.03 -8.58
C GLY A 114 -17.22 14.88 -9.69
N PHE A 115 -18.50 15.01 -9.33
CA PHE A 115 -19.64 15.13 -10.23
C PHE A 115 -20.29 16.52 -10.06
N PRO A 116 -19.58 17.62 -10.37
CA PRO A 116 -20.11 18.96 -10.17
C PRO A 116 -21.40 19.13 -10.96
N MET A 117 -22.43 19.70 -10.36
CA MET A 117 -23.74 19.90 -10.98
C MET A 117 -24.26 21.32 -10.67
N SER A 118 -24.79 22.01 -11.67
CA SER A 118 -25.21 23.40 -11.56
C SER A 118 -26.70 23.52 -11.24
N PRO A 119 -27.09 24.19 -10.13
CA PRO A 119 -28.51 24.42 -9.82
C PRO A 119 -29.17 25.47 -10.73
N LYS A 120 -28.40 26.14 -11.60
CA LYS A 120 -28.91 27.16 -12.54
C LYS A 120 -29.34 26.59 -13.89
N LYS A 121 -28.94 25.35 -14.20
CA LYS A 121 -29.23 24.69 -15.48
C LYS A 121 -30.45 23.77 -15.36
N PRO A 122 -31.11 23.41 -16.48
CA PRO A 122 -32.16 22.41 -16.47
C PRO A 122 -31.68 21.10 -15.82
N LEU A 123 -32.55 20.49 -15.01
CA LEU A 123 -32.18 19.31 -14.24
C LEU A 123 -31.91 18.12 -15.16
N GLU A 124 -32.71 17.97 -16.21
CA GLU A 124 -32.61 16.91 -17.20
C GLU A 124 -31.24 16.93 -17.91
N ASP A 125 -30.83 18.09 -18.42
CA ASP A 125 -29.54 18.27 -19.09
C ASP A 125 -28.35 17.92 -18.19
N GLU A 126 -28.44 18.34 -16.93
CA GLU A 126 -27.40 18.07 -15.94
C GLU A 126 -27.38 16.60 -15.52
N VAL A 127 -28.53 15.94 -15.39
CA VAL A 127 -28.62 14.49 -15.13
C VAL A 127 -28.00 13.70 -16.28
N GLU A 128 -28.28 14.06 -17.53
CA GLU A 128 -27.67 13.41 -18.70
C GLU A 128 -26.16 13.60 -18.72
N ARG A 129 -25.68 14.82 -18.42
CA ARG A 129 -24.25 15.11 -18.31
C ARG A 129 -23.58 14.28 -17.21
N ILE A 130 -24.16 14.20 -16.02
CA ILE A 130 -23.65 13.39 -14.91
C ILE A 130 -23.67 11.90 -15.28
N THR A 131 -24.69 11.43 -15.98
CA THR A 131 -24.77 10.04 -16.49
C THR A 131 -23.62 9.71 -17.45
N ARG A 132 -23.25 10.64 -18.35
CA ARG A 132 -22.08 10.48 -19.21
C ARG A 132 -20.78 10.43 -18.40
N MET A 133 -20.65 11.28 -17.37
CA MET A 133 -19.49 11.26 -16.46
C MET A 133 -19.38 9.94 -15.70
N PHE A 134 -20.50 9.34 -15.28
CA PHE A 134 -20.51 8.03 -14.64
C PHE A 134 -19.92 6.94 -15.53
N ARG A 135 -20.32 6.91 -16.81
CA ARG A 135 -19.79 5.94 -17.78
C ARG A 135 -18.29 6.12 -17.97
N ALA A 136 -17.84 7.37 -18.18
CA ALA A 136 -16.42 7.67 -18.35
C ALA A 136 -15.59 7.26 -17.12
N ARG A 137 -16.09 7.53 -15.90
CA ARG A 137 -15.42 7.12 -14.66
C ARG A 137 -15.42 5.62 -14.45
N LYS A 138 -16.50 4.92 -14.82
CA LYS A 138 -16.52 3.46 -14.79
C LYS A 138 -15.46 2.87 -15.71
N SER A 139 -15.36 3.35 -16.95
CA SER A 139 -14.29 2.94 -17.85
C SER A 139 -12.90 3.25 -17.30
N LYS A 140 -12.73 4.42 -16.66
CA LYS A 140 -11.47 4.77 -15.97
C LYS A 140 -11.16 3.80 -14.83
N LEU A 141 -12.16 3.43 -14.02
CA LEU A 141 -12.01 2.46 -12.94
C LEU A 141 -11.59 1.09 -13.50
N ASP A 142 -12.24 0.62 -14.56
CA ASP A 142 -11.92 -0.66 -15.19
C ASP A 142 -10.47 -0.68 -15.71
N LEU A 143 -10.01 0.41 -16.33
CA LEU A 143 -8.60 0.58 -16.75
C LEU A 143 -7.64 0.57 -15.56
N LYS A 144 -7.96 1.30 -14.50
CA LYS A 144 -7.11 1.39 -13.29
C LYS A 144 -7.01 0.06 -12.56
N LYS A 145 -8.09 -0.72 -12.52
CA LYS A 145 -8.08 -2.09 -11.99
C LYS A 145 -7.21 -3.03 -12.84
N ALA A 146 -7.29 -2.91 -14.18
CA ALA A 146 -6.44 -3.69 -15.07
C ALA A 146 -4.95 -3.33 -14.89
N GLU A 147 -4.62 -2.05 -14.77
CA GLU A 147 -3.26 -1.56 -14.47
C GLU A 147 -2.74 -2.13 -13.14
N TYR A 148 -3.56 -2.11 -12.09
CA TYR A 148 -3.20 -2.69 -10.79
C TYR A 148 -3.03 -4.21 -10.87
N GLU A 149 -3.87 -4.92 -11.62
CA GLU A 149 -3.71 -6.35 -11.86
C GLU A 149 -2.43 -6.67 -12.66
N GLU A 150 -2.05 -5.85 -13.62
CA GLU A 150 -0.80 -6.00 -14.39
C GLU A 150 0.43 -5.77 -13.50
N GLU A 151 0.44 -4.68 -12.70
CA GLU A 151 1.49 -4.43 -11.69
C GLU A 151 1.63 -5.61 -10.72
N SER A 152 0.51 -6.20 -10.30
CA SER A 152 0.51 -7.38 -9.41
C SER A 152 1.00 -8.67 -10.08
N LYS A 153 0.92 -8.78 -11.41
CA LYS A 153 1.35 -9.98 -12.17
C LYS A 153 2.84 -9.91 -12.53
N GLU A 154 3.40 -8.74 -12.75
CA GLU A 154 4.84 -8.55 -13.01
C GLU A 154 5.70 -8.69 -11.74
N SER A 155 5.13 -8.42 -10.56
CA SER A 155 5.74 -8.68 -9.27
C SER A 155 5.18 -9.96 -8.64
N LYS A 156 5.67 -11.15 -9.03
CA LYS A 156 5.57 -12.28 -8.10
C LYS A 156 6.33 -11.88 -6.84
N PRO A 157 5.70 -11.82 -5.65
CA PRO A 157 6.40 -11.48 -4.42
C PRO A 157 7.55 -12.46 -4.26
N MET A 158 8.76 -11.94 -4.39
CA MET A 158 9.96 -12.75 -4.33
C MET A 158 10.08 -13.27 -2.90
N SER A 159 10.20 -14.59 -2.74
CA SER A 159 10.36 -15.17 -1.41
C SER A 159 11.60 -14.60 -0.73
N LEU A 160 11.56 -14.46 0.60
CA LEU A 160 12.69 -13.96 1.40
C LEU A 160 14.01 -14.71 1.07
N ILE A 161 13.93 -16.01 0.82
CA ILE A 161 15.09 -16.83 0.40
C ILE A 161 15.61 -16.42 -0.97
N SER A 162 14.73 -16.16 -1.93
CA SER A 162 15.14 -15.68 -3.25
C SER A 162 15.75 -14.28 -3.19
N GLN A 163 15.21 -13.39 -2.35
CA GLN A 163 15.79 -12.07 -2.10
C GLN A 163 17.18 -12.21 -1.49
N LYS A 164 17.33 -13.02 -0.43
CA LYS A 164 18.61 -13.36 0.21
C LYS A 164 19.66 -13.77 -0.82
N VAL A 165 19.37 -14.79 -1.63
CA VAL A 165 20.33 -15.35 -2.60
C VAL A 165 20.78 -14.29 -3.61
N LYS A 166 19.87 -13.40 -4.04
CA LYS A 166 20.23 -12.31 -4.96
C LYS A 166 21.14 -11.28 -4.29
N MET A 167 20.85 -10.91 -3.05
CA MET A 167 21.65 -9.95 -2.28
C MET A 167 23.04 -10.49 -1.98
N GLU A 168 23.16 -11.75 -1.53
CA GLU A 168 24.45 -12.42 -1.30
C GLU A 168 25.31 -12.45 -2.57
N ARG A 169 24.72 -12.74 -3.73
CA ARG A 169 25.44 -12.75 -5.01
C ARG A 169 25.91 -11.37 -5.45
N ALA A 170 25.09 -10.35 -5.22
CA ALA A 170 25.39 -9.00 -5.68
C ALA A 170 26.36 -8.24 -4.76
N LEU A 171 26.25 -8.44 -3.45
CA LEU A 171 27.12 -7.82 -2.44
C LEU A 171 28.33 -8.68 -2.06
N ASN A 172 28.36 -9.95 -2.47
CA ASN A 172 29.40 -10.92 -2.12
C ASN A 172 29.57 -11.12 -0.59
N ILE A 173 28.45 -11.22 0.11
CA ILE A 173 28.37 -11.45 1.56
C ILE A 173 27.53 -12.70 1.86
N ASN A 174 27.54 -13.17 3.11
CA ASN A 174 26.66 -14.22 3.61
C ASN A 174 25.65 -13.63 4.60
N ILE A 175 24.37 -13.80 4.34
CA ILE A 175 23.28 -13.19 5.10
C ILE A 175 22.51 -14.28 5.88
N ASP A 176 22.47 -14.16 7.20
CA ASP A 176 21.61 -15.01 8.04
C ASP A 176 20.28 -14.30 8.31
N VAL A 177 19.24 -14.62 7.52
CA VAL A 177 17.91 -14.00 7.63
C VAL A 177 17.26 -14.09 9.01
N LYS A 178 17.69 -15.04 9.86
CA LYS A 178 17.17 -15.16 11.24
C LYS A 178 17.82 -14.16 12.20
N LYS A 179 18.99 -13.64 11.86
CA LYS A 179 19.78 -12.72 12.68
C LYS A 179 19.85 -11.30 12.12
N THR A 180 19.81 -11.18 10.80
CA THR A 180 19.81 -9.89 10.11
C THR A 180 18.53 -9.12 10.46
N SER A 181 18.71 -7.92 11.00
CA SER A 181 17.60 -7.03 11.37
C SER A 181 16.87 -6.50 10.13
N ALA A 182 15.64 -6.01 10.31
CA ALA A 182 14.90 -5.37 9.22
C ALA A 182 15.63 -4.11 8.71
N ILE A 183 16.24 -3.32 9.59
CA ILE A 183 17.03 -2.13 9.21
C ILE A 183 18.28 -2.52 8.42
N GLU A 184 19.02 -3.54 8.86
CA GLU A 184 20.20 -4.03 8.14
C GLU A 184 19.82 -4.55 6.75
N TRP A 185 18.67 -5.21 6.64
CA TRP A 185 18.13 -5.66 5.36
C TRP A 185 17.81 -4.50 4.40
N ILE A 186 17.23 -3.41 4.91
CA ILE A 186 16.97 -2.19 4.13
C ILE A 186 18.29 -1.59 3.64
N ALA A 187 19.30 -1.50 4.50
CA ALA A 187 20.61 -0.97 4.13
C ALA A 187 21.25 -1.75 2.97
N TYR A 188 21.16 -3.08 2.97
CA TYR A 188 21.61 -3.90 1.85
C TYR A 188 20.83 -3.64 0.56
N ILE A 189 19.52 -3.40 0.66
CA ILE A 189 18.70 -3.04 -0.52
C ILE A 189 19.14 -1.69 -1.08
N ASP A 190 19.40 -0.71 -0.22
CA ASP A 190 19.81 0.63 -0.65
C ASP A 190 21.21 0.62 -1.27
N GLU A 191 22.16 -0.14 -0.72
CA GLU A 191 23.48 -0.35 -1.34
C GLU A 191 23.34 -0.94 -2.76
N LEU A 192 22.45 -1.91 -2.96
CA LEU A 192 22.18 -2.47 -4.28
C LEU A 192 21.56 -1.46 -5.25
N LYS A 193 20.68 -0.57 -4.78
CA LYS A 193 20.12 0.51 -5.60
C LYS A 193 21.22 1.48 -6.03
N GLU A 194 22.13 1.85 -5.13
CA GLU A 194 23.26 2.72 -5.44
C GLU A 194 24.20 2.09 -6.48
N MET A 195 24.54 0.80 -6.32
CA MET A 195 25.35 0.06 -7.30
C MET A 195 24.69 0.02 -8.69
N ALA A 196 23.38 -0.20 -8.75
CA ALA A 196 22.61 -0.22 -10.00
C ALA A 196 22.58 1.16 -10.67
N ASN A 197 22.37 2.23 -9.89
CA ASN A 197 22.36 3.60 -10.39
C ASN A 197 23.74 4.04 -10.93
N ASN A 198 24.81 3.70 -10.21
CA ASN A 198 26.18 4.00 -10.64
C ASN A 198 26.57 3.28 -11.93
N SER A 199 26.10 2.04 -12.12
CA SER A 199 26.32 1.28 -13.35
C SER A 199 25.59 1.90 -14.55
N ARG A 200 24.33 2.32 -14.37
CA ARG A 200 23.54 2.99 -15.42
C ARG A 200 24.13 4.35 -15.84
N GLN A 201 24.68 5.11 -14.90
CA GLN A 201 25.33 6.39 -15.21
C GLN A 201 26.62 6.21 -16.02
N ARG A 202 27.40 5.15 -15.75
CA ARG A 202 28.61 4.81 -16.53
C ARG A 202 28.27 4.37 -17.95
N GLU A 203 27.23 3.55 -18.13
CA GLU A 203 26.74 3.12 -19.45
C GLU A 203 26.21 4.30 -20.29
N GLN A 204 25.67 5.35 -19.68
CA GLN A 204 25.22 6.55 -20.38
C GLN A 204 26.38 7.49 -20.76
N GLN A 205 27.46 7.49 -20.00
CA GLN A 205 28.69 8.23 -20.33
C GLN A 205 29.44 7.56 -21.49
N ASP A 206 29.59 6.23 -21.46
CA ASP A 206 30.29 5.47 -22.51
C ASP A 206 29.55 5.46 -23.87
N ASN A 207 28.23 5.68 -23.89
CA ASN A 207 27.42 5.79 -25.12
C ASN A 207 27.27 7.23 -25.63
N GLY A 208 27.74 8.24 -24.88
CA GLY A 208 27.71 9.65 -25.28
C GLY A 208 29.00 10.14 -25.94
N ASP A 209 30.08 9.37 -25.83
CA ASP A 209 31.42 9.69 -26.36
C ASP A 209 31.78 8.91 -27.65
N ASN A 210 30.79 8.30 -28.33
CA ASN A 210 30.95 7.56 -29.59
C ASN A 210 30.20 8.21 -30.76
#